data_AF-A0AAV8VDR2-F1
#
_entry.id   AF-A0AAV8VDR2-F1
#
_cell.length_a   1.000
_cell.length_b   1.000
_cell.length_c   1.000
_cell.angle_alpha   90.00
_cell.angle_beta   90.00
_cell.angle_gamma   90.00
#
_symmetry.space_group_name_H-M   'P 1'
#
loop_
_entity.id
_entity.type
_entity.pdbx_description
1 polymer ?
#
loop_
_entity_poly.entity_id
_entity_poly.type
_entity_poly.pdbx_seq_one_letter_code
_entity_poly.pdbx_strand_id
1 'polypeptide(L)'
;MKTAMEENNTKLETKLNEFEQVVEEEINLVNDDVKAVKEEMNKKIEDLETKFVQLSTTGVIKTEGTVTTPSKVKVPTFDGKVSWNTYLRQFEVVVRNWREEDKATSLIAALRGEALEVLRTISEASPTYATLTSALERRYGDAHLQHVYQAQLRSRRQRFEETLQQYEADISRMVNLAYPTAPAEVIEQLSVSSFIEGLRDPEIGQLVRLARHKTISEASAQALEIEAAKQASRGTSKIRQVKTYQYQDRERKLQRPSKNLVDSIKDVLEKFTDGQNSEDSTTNRRRPIRCWTCGVEGHVRSRCPQPPTEQNQGNAN
;
A
#
# COMPACT_ATOMS: atom_id res chain seq x y z
N MET A 1 -2.24 -38.43 -103.30
CA MET A 1 -2.66 -37.65 -102.11
C MET A 1 -3.18 -38.57 -100.99
N LYS A 2 -4.06 -39.55 -101.25
CA LYS A 2 -4.53 -40.52 -100.23
C LYS A 2 -3.43 -41.40 -99.62
N THR A 3 -2.54 -41.97 -100.43
CA THR A 3 -1.47 -42.87 -99.96
C THR A 3 -0.45 -42.21 -99.04
N ALA A 4 -0.01 -40.99 -99.38
CA ALA A 4 0.90 -40.20 -98.52
C ALA A 4 0.24 -39.77 -97.19
N MET A 5 -1.09 -39.62 -97.17
CA MET A 5 -1.83 -39.30 -95.95
C MET A 5 -1.98 -40.53 -95.05
N GLU A 6 -2.20 -41.72 -95.61
CA GLU A 6 -2.22 -42.98 -94.88
C GLU A 6 -0.85 -43.33 -94.30
N GLU A 7 0.25 -43.14 -95.06
CA GLU A 7 1.62 -43.32 -94.56
C GLU A 7 1.98 -42.34 -93.44
N ASN A 8 1.49 -41.10 -93.51
CA ASN A 8 1.71 -40.13 -92.43
C ASN A 8 0.89 -40.46 -91.17
N ASN A 9 -0.33 -40.98 -91.32
CA ASN A 9 -1.15 -41.41 -90.19
C ASN A 9 -0.55 -42.63 -89.48
N THR A 10 -0.09 -43.64 -90.23
CA THR A 10 0.56 -44.81 -89.61
C THR A 10 1.85 -44.41 -88.89
N LYS A 11 2.64 -43.49 -89.47
CA LYS A 11 3.85 -42.95 -88.82
C LYS A 11 3.56 -42.10 -87.58
N LEU A 12 2.40 -41.43 -87.53
CA LEU A 12 1.92 -40.72 -86.35
C LEU A 12 1.50 -41.70 -85.26
N GLU A 13 0.75 -42.75 -85.60
CA GLU A 13 0.32 -43.79 -84.66
C GLU A 13 1.51 -44.52 -84.05
N THR A 14 2.54 -44.87 -84.83
CA THR A 14 3.75 -45.50 -84.28
C THR A 14 4.49 -44.57 -83.31
N LYS A 15 4.63 -43.29 -83.65
CA LYS A 15 5.27 -42.31 -82.77
C LYS A 15 4.47 -42.02 -81.51
N LEU A 16 3.13 -42.09 -81.59
CA LEU A 16 2.25 -41.93 -80.45
C LEU A 16 2.44 -43.08 -79.46
N ASN A 17 2.48 -44.32 -79.96
CA ASN A 17 2.73 -45.51 -79.14
C ASN A 17 4.14 -45.51 -78.53
N GLU A 18 5.16 -45.09 -79.29
CA GLU A 18 6.52 -44.91 -78.76
C GLU A 18 6.56 -43.85 -77.65
N PHE A 19 5.82 -42.74 -77.81
CA PHE A 19 5.73 -41.70 -76.78
C PHE A 19 4.98 -42.19 -75.53
N GLU A 20 3.87 -42.91 -75.69
CA GLU A 20 3.13 -43.50 -74.58
C GLU A 20 3.99 -44.48 -73.78
N GLN A 21 4.79 -45.31 -74.46
CA GLN A 21 5.70 -46.24 -73.80
C GLN A 21 6.78 -45.50 -72.99
N VAL A 22 7.39 -44.45 -73.54
CA VAL A 22 8.41 -43.64 -72.83
C VAL A 22 7.79 -42.96 -71.60
N VAL A 23 6.58 -42.42 -71.72
CA VAL A 23 5.88 -41.78 -70.60
C VAL A 23 5.56 -42.80 -69.49
N GLU A 24 5.14 -44.01 -69.85
CA GLU A 24 4.85 -45.05 -68.86
C GLU A 24 6.12 -45.53 -68.14
N GLU A 25 7.24 -45.66 -68.86
CA GLU A 25 8.55 -45.95 -68.27
C GLU A 25 9.02 -44.85 -67.30
N GLU A 26 8.89 -43.56 -67.68
CA GLU A 26 9.23 -42.44 -66.81
C GLU A 26 8.33 -42.37 -65.56
N ILE A 27 7.03 -42.63 -65.70
CA ILE A 27 6.10 -42.67 -64.56
C ILE A 27 6.50 -43.77 -63.57
N ASN A 28 6.90 -44.94 -64.06
CA ASN A 28 7.33 -46.04 -63.21
C ASN A 28 8.62 -45.73 -62.45
N LEU A 29 9.61 -45.12 -63.13
CA LEU A 29 10.84 -44.63 -62.49
C LEU A 29 10.54 -43.61 -61.38
N VAL A 30 9.69 -42.62 -61.66
CA VAL A 30 9.30 -41.61 -60.67
C VAL A 30 8.58 -42.24 -59.47
N ASN A 31 7.71 -43.24 -59.71
CA ASN A 31 7.02 -43.95 -58.64
C ASN A 31 8.00 -44.73 -57.73
N ASP A 32 9.01 -45.36 -58.30
CA ASP A 32 10.04 -46.07 -57.55
C ASP A 32 10.89 -45.10 -56.70
N ASP A 33 11.28 -43.95 -57.26
CA ASP A 33 11.99 -42.89 -56.53
C ASP A 33 11.14 -42.33 -55.37
N VAL A 34 9.85 -42.06 -55.62
CA VAL A 34 8.91 -41.60 -54.58
C VAL A 34 8.78 -42.63 -53.46
N LYS A 35 8.75 -43.93 -53.80
CA LYS A 35 8.69 -44.99 -52.80
C LYS A 35 9.96 -45.05 -51.96
N ALA A 36 11.14 -44.95 -52.59
CA ALA A 36 12.41 -44.92 -51.89
C ALA A 36 12.53 -43.72 -50.93
N VAL A 37 12.14 -42.52 -51.37
CA VAL A 37 12.12 -41.32 -50.52
C VAL A 37 11.14 -41.49 -49.35
N LYS A 38 9.97 -42.10 -49.58
CA LYS A 38 8.98 -42.35 -48.52
C LYS A 38 9.51 -43.32 -47.46
N GLU A 39 10.21 -44.38 -47.87
CA GLU A 39 10.84 -45.33 -46.95
C GLU A 39 11.97 -44.66 -46.14
N GLU A 40 12.81 -43.83 -46.78
CA GLU A 40 13.86 -43.08 -46.09
C GLU A 40 13.27 -42.09 -45.07
N MET A 41 12.19 -41.39 -45.44
CA MET A 41 11.52 -40.46 -44.55
C MET A 41 10.89 -41.17 -43.34
N ASN A 42 10.24 -42.32 -43.56
CA ASN A 42 9.68 -43.11 -42.47
C ASN A 42 10.76 -43.61 -41.50
N LYS A 43 11.92 -44.05 -42.03
CA LYS A 43 13.05 -44.45 -41.20
C LYS A 43 13.61 -43.26 -40.39
N LYS A 44 13.70 -42.07 -40.99
CA LYS A 44 14.10 -40.85 -40.26
C LYS A 44 13.11 -40.46 -39.18
N ILE A 45 11.80 -40.65 -39.41
CA ILE A 45 10.76 -40.42 -38.40
C ILE A 45 10.96 -41.39 -37.23
N GLU A 46 11.14 -42.67 -37.48
CA GLU A 46 11.39 -43.68 -36.43
C GLU A 46 12.69 -43.40 -35.65
N ASP A 47 13.76 -43.00 -36.34
CA ASP A 47 15.02 -42.58 -35.70
C ASP A 47 14.86 -41.31 -34.84
N LEU A 48 13.98 -40.38 -35.25
CA LEU A 48 13.68 -39.18 -34.46
C LEU A 48 12.80 -39.49 -33.26
N GLU A 49 11.81 -40.38 -33.41
CA GLU A 49 10.95 -40.85 -32.32
C GLU A 49 11.77 -41.60 -31.26
N THR A 50 12.66 -42.49 -31.66
CA THR A 50 13.55 -43.21 -30.74
C THR A 50 14.53 -42.27 -30.03
N LYS A 51 15.12 -41.29 -30.73
CA LYS A 51 15.94 -40.24 -30.11
C LYS A 51 15.14 -39.38 -29.13
N PHE A 52 13.88 -39.07 -29.44
CA PHE A 52 13.01 -38.30 -28.54
C PHE A 52 12.72 -39.07 -27.24
N VAL A 53 12.46 -40.38 -27.32
CA VAL A 53 12.26 -41.24 -26.13
C VAL A 53 13.55 -41.35 -25.29
N GLN A 54 14.72 -41.46 -25.92
CA GLN A 54 16.01 -41.50 -25.20
C GLN A 54 16.35 -40.16 -24.52
N LEU A 55 16.06 -39.04 -25.19
CA LEU A 55 16.32 -37.70 -24.67
C LEU A 55 15.32 -37.29 -23.57
N SER A 56 14.09 -37.80 -23.61
CA SER A 56 13.11 -37.64 -22.52
C SER A 56 13.47 -38.48 -21.29
N THR A 57 14.09 -39.66 -21.48
CA THR A 57 14.55 -40.52 -20.37
C THR A 57 15.82 -39.99 -19.68
N THR A 58 16.66 -39.22 -20.39
CA THR A 58 17.91 -38.65 -19.85
C THR A 58 17.74 -37.23 -19.26
N GLY A 59 16.54 -36.64 -19.30
CA GLY A 59 16.23 -35.40 -18.57
C GLY A 59 16.91 -34.13 -19.07
N VAL A 60 17.34 -34.08 -20.34
CA VAL A 60 18.11 -32.94 -20.90
C VAL A 60 17.27 -32.02 -21.81
N ILE A 61 16.05 -32.39 -22.21
CA ILE A 61 15.22 -31.54 -23.08
C ILE A 61 14.11 -30.82 -22.31
N LYS A 62 14.27 -29.51 -22.12
CA LYS A 62 13.16 -28.57 -21.93
C LYS A 62 12.70 -28.09 -23.31
N THR A 63 11.71 -28.74 -23.90
CA THR A 63 10.99 -28.20 -25.05
C THR A 63 9.83 -27.35 -24.55
N GLU A 64 9.87 -26.07 -24.89
CA GLU A 64 8.72 -25.18 -24.79
C GLU A 64 7.59 -25.79 -25.66
N GLY A 65 6.50 -26.25 -25.03
CA GLY A 65 5.28 -26.62 -25.75
C GLY A 65 4.83 -28.08 -25.71
N THR A 66 5.47 -28.98 -24.96
CA THR A 66 4.86 -30.29 -24.65
C THR A 66 4.28 -30.29 -23.23
N VAL A 67 3.05 -30.81 -23.13
CA VAL A 67 2.32 -31.09 -21.89
C VAL A 67 3.17 -32.05 -21.06
N THR A 68 4.12 -31.50 -20.32
CA THR A 68 4.56 -32.08 -19.06
C THR A 68 3.30 -32.12 -18.22
N THR A 69 2.83 -33.32 -17.89
CA THR A 69 1.94 -33.45 -16.74
C THR A 69 2.64 -32.68 -15.62
N PRO A 70 2.08 -31.53 -15.18
CA PRO A 70 2.80 -30.69 -14.25
C PRO A 70 2.96 -31.55 -13.00
N SER A 71 4.21 -31.72 -12.55
CA SER A 71 4.47 -32.01 -11.16
C SER A 71 3.51 -31.12 -10.39
N LYS A 72 2.46 -31.67 -9.75
CA LYS A 72 1.26 -30.94 -9.28
C LYS A 72 1.66 -29.66 -8.54
N VAL A 73 1.84 -28.55 -9.26
CA VAL A 73 2.20 -27.28 -8.64
C VAL A 73 0.91 -26.84 -7.99
N LYS A 74 0.86 -26.98 -6.68
CA LYS A 74 -0.33 -26.71 -5.91
C LYS A 74 -0.59 -25.20 -6.00
N VAL A 75 -1.71 -24.87 -6.61
CA VAL A 75 -2.18 -23.49 -6.73
C VAL A 75 -2.52 -22.98 -5.32
N PRO A 76 -2.05 -21.79 -4.94
CA PRO A 76 -2.37 -21.21 -3.65
C PRO A 76 -3.88 -20.96 -3.55
N THR A 77 -4.47 -21.23 -2.39
CA THR A 77 -5.90 -20.98 -2.15
C THR A 77 -6.14 -19.52 -1.81
N PHE A 78 -7.32 -19.00 -2.18
CA PHE A 78 -7.72 -17.63 -1.85
C PHE A 78 -9.03 -17.62 -1.08
N ASP A 79 -9.00 -17.08 0.14
CA ASP A 79 -10.18 -16.94 1.01
C ASP A 79 -10.65 -15.48 1.18
N GLY A 80 -10.00 -14.53 0.51
CA GLY A 80 -10.31 -13.10 0.58
C GLY A 80 -9.62 -12.34 1.73
N LYS A 81 -8.79 -12.98 2.56
CA LYS A 81 -8.10 -12.29 3.68
C LYS A 81 -6.80 -11.61 3.30
N VAL A 82 -6.08 -12.18 2.33
CA VAL A 82 -4.86 -11.57 1.76
C VAL A 82 -5.29 -10.56 0.70
N SER A 83 -4.54 -9.47 0.51
CA SER A 83 -4.78 -8.53 -0.58
C SER A 83 -4.84 -9.29 -1.91
N TRP A 84 -5.89 -9.01 -2.68
CA TRP A 84 -6.10 -9.61 -3.99
C TRP A 84 -4.90 -9.43 -4.92
N ASN A 85 -4.29 -8.25 -4.94
CA ASN A 85 -3.10 -7.95 -5.74
C ASN A 85 -1.89 -8.83 -5.35
N THR A 86 -1.69 -9.10 -4.07
CA THR A 86 -0.63 -10.00 -3.58
C THR A 86 -0.89 -11.44 -4.01
N TYR A 87 -2.11 -11.92 -3.84
CA TYR A 87 -2.50 -13.26 -4.27
C TYR A 87 -2.37 -13.43 -5.78
N LEU A 88 -2.86 -12.48 -6.57
CA LEU A 88 -2.85 -12.51 -8.03
C LEU A 88 -1.42 -12.62 -8.55
N ARG A 89 -0.47 -11.82 -8.02
CA ARG A 89 0.96 -11.94 -8.38
C ARG A 89 1.51 -13.34 -8.10
N GLN A 90 1.18 -13.92 -6.95
CA GLN A 90 1.63 -15.28 -6.61
C GLN A 90 1.01 -16.32 -7.56
N PHE A 91 -0.28 -16.17 -7.86
CA PHE A 91 -1.01 -17.05 -8.76
C PHE A 91 -0.43 -16.99 -10.18
N GLU A 92 -0.21 -15.79 -10.73
CA GLU A 92 0.34 -15.58 -12.07
C GLU A 92 1.73 -16.19 -12.26
N VAL A 93 2.57 -16.18 -11.22
CA VAL A 93 3.88 -16.86 -11.24
C VAL A 93 3.70 -18.38 -11.39
N VAL A 94 2.72 -18.96 -10.69
CA VAL A 94 2.43 -20.41 -10.74
C VAL A 94 1.85 -20.83 -12.09
N VAL A 95 0.96 -20.02 -12.66
CA VAL A 95 0.21 -20.36 -13.88
C VAL A 95 0.79 -19.74 -15.16
N ARG A 96 2.02 -19.21 -15.12
CA ARG A 96 2.65 -18.43 -16.20
C ARG A 96 2.55 -19.09 -17.58
N ASN A 97 2.71 -20.42 -17.63
CA ASN A 97 2.74 -21.20 -18.88
C ASN A 97 1.44 -21.97 -19.14
N TRP A 98 0.37 -21.71 -18.39
CA TRP A 98 -0.90 -22.42 -18.52
C TRP A 98 -1.77 -21.76 -19.59
N ARG A 99 -2.67 -22.52 -20.22
CA ARG A 99 -3.68 -21.96 -21.13
C ARG A 99 -4.73 -21.20 -20.32
N GLU A 100 -5.37 -20.21 -20.95
CA GLU A 100 -6.37 -19.35 -20.28
C GLU A 100 -7.55 -20.15 -19.67
N GLU A 101 -7.97 -21.23 -20.32
CA GLU A 101 -9.00 -22.15 -19.80
C GLU A 101 -8.53 -22.88 -18.53
N ASP A 102 -7.28 -23.35 -18.53
CA ASP A 102 -6.65 -24.03 -17.39
C ASP A 102 -6.44 -23.05 -16.22
N LYS A 103 -6.15 -21.77 -16.51
CA LYS A 103 -6.07 -20.70 -15.50
C LYS A 103 -7.42 -20.42 -14.86
N ALA A 104 -8.48 -20.30 -15.66
CA ALA A 104 -9.83 -20.01 -15.18
C ALA A 104 -10.33 -21.14 -14.25
N THR A 105 -10.23 -22.39 -14.71
CA THR A 105 -10.61 -23.57 -13.92
C THR A 105 -9.80 -23.69 -12.63
N SER A 106 -8.50 -23.45 -12.70
CA SER A 106 -7.62 -23.43 -11.54
C SER A 106 -7.96 -22.34 -10.54
N LEU A 107 -8.25 -21.12 -11.01
CA LEU A 107 -8.63 -19.99 -10.17
C LEU A 107 -9.93 -20.27 -9.44
N ILE A 108 -10.95 -20.80 -10.14
CA ILE A 108 -12.21 -21.25 -9.51
C ILE A 108 -11.93 -22.31 -8.45
N ALA A 109 -11.09 -23.31 -8.76
CA ALA A 109 -10.72 -24.38 -7.85
C ALA A 109 -9.88 -23.91 -6.66
N ALA A 110 -9.27 -22.72 -6.72
CA ALA A 110 -8.47 -22.13 -5.66
C ALA A 110 -9.30 -21.25 -4.69
N LEU A 111 -10.48 -20.77 -5.10
CA LEU A 111 -11.36 -19.96 -4.25
C LEU A 111 -11.92 -20.77 -3.07
N ARG A 112 -11.90 -20.18 -1.87
CA ARG A 112 -12.42 -20.77 -0.62
C ARG A 112 -13.21 -19.73 0.15
N GLY A 113 -14.08 -20.20 1.06
CA GLY A 113 -14.82 -19.33 1.97
C GLY A 113 -15.63 -18.25 1.24
N GLU A 114 -15.58 -17.02 1.74
CA GLU A 114 -16.37 -15.90 1.21
C GLU A 114 -15.99 -15.50 -0.23
N ALA A 115 -14.76 -15.80 -0.65
CA ALA A 115 -14.30 -15.54 -2.01
C ALA A 115 -15.09 -16.34 -3.06
N LEU A 116 -15.66 -17.49 -2.71
CA LEU A 116 -16.53 -18.28 -3.60
C LEU A 116 -17.81 -17.53 -3.99
N GLU A 117 -18.33 -16.65 -3.13
CA GLU A 117 -19.55 -15.89 -3.43
C GLU A 117 -19.39 -14.97 -4.65
N VAL A 118 -18.16 -14.67 -5.07
CA VAL A 118 -17.90 -13.93 -6.32
C VAL A 118 -18.45 -14.68 -7.53
N LEU A 119 -18.43 -16.01 -7.52
CA LEU A 119 -18.95 -16.83 -8.61
C LEU A 119 -20.46 -16.61 -8.84
N ARG A 120 -21.21 -16.23 -7.80
CA ARG A 120 -22.65 -15.90 -7.92
C ARG A 120 -22.90 -14.57 -8.63
N THR A 121 -21.92 -13.68 -8.63
CA THR A 121 -22.01 -12.37 -9.29
C THR A 121 -21.72 -12.44 -10.78
N ILE A 122 -21.23 -13.59 -11.25
CA ILE A 122 -20.85 -13.84 -12.64
C ILE A 122 -22.00 -14.57 -13.31
N SER A 123 -22.50 -14.02 -14.42
CA SER A 123 -23.67 -14.56 -15.12
C SER A 123 -23.31 -15.68 -16.10
N GLU A 124 -22.05 -15.76 -16.55
CA GLU A 124 -21.63 -16.75 -17.53
C GLU A 124 -21.50 -18.14 -16.92
N ALA A 125 -22.02 -19.16 -17.60
CA ALA A 125 -21.88 -20.56 -17.19
C ALA A 125 -20.43 -21.08 -17.26
N SER A 126 -19.60 -20.48 -18.13
CA SER A 126 -18.18 -20.78 -18.28
C SER A 126 -17.39 -19.46 -18.27
N PRO A 127 -17.01 -18.93 -17.10
CA PRO A 127 -16.35 -17.65 -17.01
C PRO A 127 -14.89 -17.73 -17.43
N THR A 128 -14.47 -16.80 -18.29
CA THR A 128 -13.08 -16.67 -18.73
C THR A 128 -12.20 -16.17 -17.57
N TYR A 129 -10.90 -16.43 -17.64
CA TYR A 129 -9.94 -15.92 -16.66
C TYR A 129 -10.08 -14.39 -16.44
N ALA A 130 -10.26 -13.62 -17.53
CA ALA A 130 -10.45 -12.18 -17.47
C ALA A 130 -11.73 -11.74 -16.72
N THR A 131 -12.84 -12.47 -16.85
CA THR A 131 -14.09 -12.12 -16.17
C THR A 131 -14.00 -12.44 -14.68
N LEU A 132 -13.36 -13.56 -14.33
CA LEU A 132 -13.07 -13.95 -12.95
C LEU A 132 -12.16 -12.93 -12.25
N THR A 133 -11.03 -12.58 -12.87
CA THR A 133 -10.10 -11.61 -12.28
C THR A 133 -10.74 -10.24 -12.11
N SER A 134 -11.54 -9.79 -13.09
CA SER A 134 -12.28 -8.52 -12.99
C SER A 134 -13.32 -8.52 -11.87
N ALA A 135 -14.03 -9.63 -11.68
CA ALA A 135 -15.02 -9.77 -10.60
C ALA A 135 -14.35 -9.79 -9.21
N LEU A 136 -13.20 -10.49 -9.10
CA LEU A 136 -12.40 -10.54 -7.88
C LEU A 136 -11.76 -9.18 -7.57
N GLU A 137 -11.22 -8.49 -8.57
CA GLU A 137 -10.69 -7.13 -8.45
C GLU A 137 -11.76 -6.15 -7.96
N ARG A 138 -12.99 -6.24 -8.49
CA ARG A 138 -14.08 -5.36 -8.05
C ARG A 138 -14.44 -5.54 -6.56
N ARG A 139 -14.35 -6.76 -6.04
CA ARG A 139 -14.77 -7.08 -4.66
C ARG A 139 -13.64 -7.01 -3.65
N TYR A 140 -12.45 -7.48 -4.02
CA TYR A 140 -11.28 -7.64 -3.14
C TYR A 140 -10.08 -6.79 -3.56
N GLY A 141 -10.13 -6.17 -4.74
CA GLY A 141 -9.12 -5.22 -5.19
C GLY A 141 -9.18 -3.93 -4.38
N ASP A 142 -8.03 -3.27 -4.28
CA ASP A 142 -7.82 -2.06 -3.48
C ASP A 142 -7.70 -0.79 -4.33
N ALA A 143 -7.97 -0.88 -5.64
CA ALA A 143 -7.95 0.27 -6.55
C ALA A 143 -8.90 1.40 -6.10
N HIS A 144 -10.10 1.07 -5.60
CA HIS A 144 -11.05 2.04 -5.09
C HIS A 144 -10.58 2.73 -3.79
N LEU A 145 -9.59 2.15 -3.11
CA LEU A 145 -8.98 2.71 -1.89
C LEU A 145 -7.78 3.61 -2.20
N GLN A 146 -7.41 3.80 -3.47
CA GLN A 146 -6.26 4.60 -3.86
C GLN A 146 -6.26 6.00 -3.21
N HIS A 147 -7.39 6.73 -3.28
CA HIS A 147 -7.52 8.04 -2.67
C HIS A 147 -7.43 8.00 -1.13
N VAL A 148 -7.88 6.92 -0.51
CA VAL A 148 -7.76 6.70 0.93
C VAL A 148 -6.29 6.55 1.32
N TYR A 149 -5.53 5.74 0.58
CA TYR A 149 -4.09 5.58 0.82
C TYR A 149 -3.31 6.87 0.57
N GLN A 150 -3.67 7.67 -0.45
CA GLN A 150 -3.06 8.99 -0.65
C GLN A 150 -3.30 9.93 0.54
N ALA A 151 -4.52 9.94 1.09
CA ALA A 151 -4.83 10.74 2.27
C ALA A 151 -4.09 10.24 3.52
N GLN A 152 -4.06 8.92 3.74
CA GLN A 152 -3.34 8.29 4.85
C GLN A 152 -1.84 8.61 4.77
N LEU A 153 -1.23 8.45 3.59
CA LEU A 153 0.20 8.71 3.35
C LEU A 153 0.58 10.16 3.73
N ARG A 154 -0.21 11.17 3.34
CA ARG A 154 0.06 12.58 3.69
C ARG A 154 0.07 12.84 5.20
N SER A 155 -0.83 12.18 5.92
CA SER A 155 -0.95 12.30 7.38
C SER A 155 -0.02 11.37 8.15
N ARG A 156 0.67 10.45 7.46
CA ARG A 156 1.46 9.41 8.09
C ARG A 156 2.69 10.00 8.78
N ARG A 157 2.88 9.68 10.05
CA ARG A 157 4.05 10.03 10.86
C ARG A 157 4.53 8.80 11.63
N GLN A 158 5.82 8.66 11.83
CA GLN A 158 6.44 7.57 12.61
C GLN A 158 5.90 7.60 14.05
N ARG A 159 5.40 6.46 14.55
CA ARG A 159 4.88 6.35 15.91
C ARG A 159 6.00 6.23 16.94
N PHE A 160 5.69 6.44 18.22
CA PHE A 160 6.70 6.39 19.28
C PHE A 160 7.33 5.00 19.45
N GLU A 161 6.53 3.95 19.31
CA GLU A 161 6.96 2.55 19.48
C GLU A 161 7.41 1.90 18.17
N GLU A 162 7.32 2.65 17.05
CA GLU A 162 7.59 2.14 15.72
C GLU A 162 9.06 2.33 15.35
N THR A 163 9.71 1.23 14.93
CA THR A 163 11.10 1.27 14.47
C THR A 163 11.20 1.92 13.10
N LEU A 164 12.39 2.43 12.75
CA LEU A 164 12.61 3.03 11.42
C LEU A 164 12.33 2.04 10.28
N GLN A 165 12.65 0.76 10.45
CA GLN A 165 12.39 -0.28 9.46
C GLN A 165 10.89 -0.59 9.31
N GLN A 166 10.14 -0.66 10.42
CA GLN A 166 8.70 -0.84 10.37
C GLN A 166 8.02 0.35 9.67
N TYR A 167 8.48 1.55 9.98
CA TYR A 167 8.01 2.77 9.37
C TYR A 167 8.30 2.83 7.86
N GLU A 168 9.52 2.50 7.46
CA GLU A 168 9.94 2.42 6.06
C GLU A 168 9.10 1.40 5.29
N ALA A 169 8.96 0.18 5.80
CA ALA A 169 8.16 -0.86 5.17
C ALA A 169 6.69 -0.43 4.98
N ASP A 170 6.10 0.26 5.97
CA ASP A 170 4.73 0.74 5.88
C ASP A 170 4.57 1.89 4.87
N ILE A 171 5.54 2.83 4.82
CA ILE A 171 5.57 3.89 3.79
C ILE A 171 5.69 3.28 2.40
N SER A 172 6.66 2.39 2.18
CA SER A 172 6.84 1.67 0.92
C SER A 172 5.55 0.98 0.48
N ARG A 173 4.89 0.27 1.40
CA ARG A 173 3.59 -0.36 1.14
C ARG A 173 2.51 0.66 0.77
N MET A 174 2.35 1.74 1.54
CA MET A 174 1.31 2.75 1.28
C MET A 174 1.50 3.50 -0.03
N VAL A 175 2.74 3.83 -0.41
CA VAL A 175 3.02 4.53 -1.67
C VAL A 175 2.62 3.66 -2.87
N ASN A 176 2.95 2.36 -2.83
CA ASN A 176 2.55 1.42 -3.88
C ASN A 176 1.02 1.29 -4.00
N LEU A 177 0.30 1.33 -2.88
CA LEU A 177 -1.18 1.29 -2.88
C LEU A 177 -1.82 2.62 -3.29
N ALA A 178 -1.17 3.74 -3.00
CA ALA A 178 -1.63 5.09 -3.36
C ALA A 178 -1.38 5.45 -4.84
N TYR A 179 -0.40 4.81 -5.48
CA TYR A 179 0.04 5.12 -6.83
C TYR A 179 0.37 3.88 -7.68
N PRO A 180 -0.54 2.91 -7.84
CA PRO A 180 -0.24 1.63 -8.50
C PRO A 180 0.19 1.76 -9.97
N THR A 181 -0.18 2.85 -10.65
CA THR A 181 0.16 3.11 -12.07
C THR A 181 1.37 4.02 -12.25
N ALA A 182 1.97 4.53 -11.18
CA ALA A 182 3.09 5.46 -11.29
C ALA A 182 4.40 4.72 -11.66
N PRO A 183 5.31 5.36 -12.43
CA PRO A 183 6.62 4.81 -12.71
C PRO A 183 7.43 4.56 -11.42
N ALA A 184 8.29 3.54 -11.44
CA ALA A 184 9.10 3.15 -10.28
C ALA A 184 9.96 4.31 -9.74
N GLU A 185 10.50 5.16 -10.61
CA GLU A 185 11.26 6.35 -10.20
C GLU A 185 10.42 7.34 -9.39
N VAL A 186 9.16 7.57 -9.78
CA VAL A 186 8.24 8.44 -9.06
C VAL A 186 7.83 7.83 -7.72
N ILE A 187 7.63 6.51 -7.68
CA ILE A 187 7.36 5.77 -6.45
C ILE A 187 8.50 5.94 -5.44
N GLU A 188 9.76 5.79 -5.87
CA GLU A 188 10.92 5.99 -4.99
C GLU A 188 11.00 7.43 -4.48
N GLN A 189 10.81 8.43 -5.34
CA GLN A 189 10.81 9.83 -4.93
C GLN A 189 9.70 10.14 -3.90
N LEU A 190 8.49 9.62 -4.11
CA LEU A 190 7.38 9.75 -3.17
C LEU A 190 7.64 9.01 -1.85
N SER A 191 8.30 7.86 -1.91
CA SER A 191 8.67 7.05 -0.75
C SER A 191 9.71 7.77 0.11
N VAL A 192 10.78 8.27 -0.50
CA VAL A 192 11.82 9.06 0.20
C VAL A 192 11.23 10.32 0.83
N SER A 193 10.46 11.11 0.08
CA SER A 193 9.86 12.34 0.60
C SER A 193 8.91 12.08 1.76
N SER A 194 7.99 11.12 1.61
CA SER A 194 7.02 10.75 2.66
C SER A 194 7.70 10.17 3.90
N PHE A 195 8.75 9.36 3.72
CA PHE A 195 9.55 8.84 4.82
C PHE A 195 10.17 9.99 5.62
N ILE A 196 10.93 10.88 4.97
CA ILE A 196 11.64 11.98 5.62
C ILE A 196 10.67 12.96 6.30
N GLU A 197 9.55 13.29 5.67
CA GLU A 197 8.53 14.21 6.22
C GLU A 197 7.83 13.66 7.47
N GLY A 198 7.73 12.34 7.59
CA GLY A 198 7.09 11.72 8.74
C GLY A 198 8.03 11.15 9.79
N LEU A 199 9.34 11.32 9.67
CA LEU A 199 10.29 10.97 10.74
C LEU A 199 9.96 11.72 12.04
N ARG A 200 9.97 10.98 13.14
CA ARG A 200 9.62 11.51 14.48
C ARG A 200 10.71 12.43 15.03
N ASP A 201 11.98 12.08 14.85
CA ASP A 201 13.10 12.88 15.34
C ASP A 201 13.45 13.97 14.30
N PRO A 202 13.24 15.26 14.61
CA PRO A 202 13.46 16.34 13.66
C PRO A 202 14.93 16.48 13.25
N GLU A 203 15.87 16.09 14.11
CA GLU A 203 17.30 16.16 13.82
C GLU A 203 17.70 15.08 12.80
N ILE A 204 17.22 13.86 13.00
CA ILE A 204 17.41 12.76 12.03
C ILE A 204 16.76 13.16 10.70
N GLY A 205 15.52 13.67 10.72
CA GLY A 205 14.82 14.10 9.52
C GLY A 205 15.56 15.20 8.74
N GLN A 206 16.15 16.17 9.43
CA GLN A 206 16.93 17.24 8.78
C GLN A 206 18.23 16.70 8.16
N LEU A 207 18.97 15.85 8.87
CA LEU A 207 20.22 15.29 8.37
C LEU A 207 20.01 14.37 7.16
N VAL A 208 18.98 13.53 7.20
CA VAL A 208 18.61 12.65 6.08
C VAL A 208 18.18 13.50 4.87
N ARG A 209 17.39 14.57 5.07
CA ARG A 209 16.96 15.47 3.98
C ARG A 209 18.11 16.11 3.21
N LEU A 210 19.21 16.45 3.90
CA LEU A 210 20.38 17.09 3.28
C LEU A 210 21.19 16.15 2.39
N ALA A 211 21.12 14.84 2.61
CA ALA A 211 21.92 13.85 1.90
C ALA A 211 21.37 13.45 0.51
N ARG A 212 20.14 13.86 0.17
CA ARG A 212 19.52 13.68 -1.17
C ARG A 212 19.53 12.23 -1.68
N HIS A 213 18.95 11.33 -0.89
CA HIS A 213 18.80 9.91 -1.25
C HIS A 213 17.97 9.70 -2.51
N LYS A 214 18.31 8.65 -3.27
CA LYS A 214 17.54 8.24 -4.44
C LYS A 214 16.49 7.18 -4.12
N THR A 215 16.74 6.37 -3.10
CA THR A 215 15.85 5.29 -2.69
C THR A 215 15.48 5.39 -1.22
N ILE A 216 14.30 4.88 -0.86
CA ILE A 216 13.86 4.87 0.54
C ILE A 216 14.78 4.01 1.42
N SER A 217 15.34 2.93 0.86
CA SER A 217 16.32 2.07 1.54
C SER A 217 17.59 2.83 1.95
N GLU A 218 18.15 3.67 1.06
CA GLU A 218 19.30 4.51 1.38
C GLU A 218 18.98 5.52 2.49
N ALA A 219 17.80 6.16 2.41
CA ALA A 219 17.35 7.12 3.43
C ALA A 219 17.16 6.46 4.80
N SER A 220 16.59 5.25 4.81
CA SER A 220 16.36 4.45 6.03
C SER A 220 17.69 3.97 6.64
N ALA A 221 18.63 3.51 5.83
CA ALA A 221 19.97 3.11 6.28
C ALA A 221 20.70 4.28 6.97
N GLN A 222 20.72 5.46 6.36
CA GLN A 222 21.33 6.63 6.97
C GLN A 222 20.59 7.07 8.26
N ALA A 223 19.26 7.01 8.27
CA ALA A 223 18.48 7.33 9.48
C ALA A 223 18.87 6.41 10.65
N LEU A 224 19.06 5.11 10.38
CA LEU A 224 19.51 4.12 11.35
C LEU A 224 20.93 4.41 11.86
N GLU A 225 21.85 4.76 10.96
CA GLU A 225 23.23 5.14 11.34
C GLU A 225 23.24 6.35 12.29
N ILE A 226 22.44 7.37 11.99
CA ILE A 226 22.32 8.57 12.83
C ILE A 226 21.69 8.21 14.18
N GLU A 227 20.63 7.40 14.20
CA GLU A 227 19.97 6.95 15.44
C GLU A 227 20.96 6.20 16.34
N ALA A 228 21.74 5.28 15.77
CA ALA A 228 22.76 4.51 16.46
C ALA A 228 23.88 5.42 17.01
N ALA A 229 24.39 6.37 16.21
CA ALA A 229 25.40 7.32 16.64
C ALA A 229 24.90 8.25 17.77
N LYS A 230 23.63 8.67 17.70
CA LYS A 230 22.97 9.46 18.74
C LYS A 230 22.79 8.66 20.02
N GLN A 231 22.45 7.37 19.92
CA GLN A 231 22.33 6.50 21.08
C GLN A 231 23.68 6.23 21.75
N ALA A 232 24.76 6.05 20.97
CA ALA A 232 26.11 5.88 21.49
C ALA A 232 26.63 7.14 22.21
N SER A 233 26.35 8.33 21.66
CA SER A 233 26.79 9.61 22.25
C SER A 233 25.99 10.04 23.49
N ARG A 234 24.77 9.52 23.70
CA ARG A 234 24.01 9.72 24.96
C ARG A 234 24.73 9.18 26.19
N GLY A 235 25.54 8.12 26.05
CA GLY A 235 26.32 7.55 27.16
C GLY A 235 27.56 8.37 27.56
N THR A 236 28.12 9.15 26.63
CA THR A 236 29.34 9.95 26.85
C THR A 236 29.05 11.39 27.26
N SER A 237 27.82 11.84 27.04
CA SER A 237 27.40 13.23 27.20
C SER A 237 26.72 13.48 28.56
N LYS A 238 27.50 13.62 29.63
CA LYS A 238 27.07 14.43 30.80
C LYS A 238 27.16 15.91 30.43
N ILE A 239 26.35 16.34 29.46
CA ILE A 239 26.30 17.75 29.08
C ILE A 239 25.57 18.49 30.20
N ARG A 240 26.30 19.37 30.90
CA ARG A 240 25.74 20.37 31.81
C ARG A 240 24.76 21.19 30.96
N GLN A 241 23.46 21.07 31.21
CA GLN A 241 22.47 21.87 30.53
C GLN A 241 22.80 23.35 30.74
N VAL A 242 23.37 24.00 29.73
CA VAL A 242 23.32 25.45 29.65
C VAL A 242 21.87 25.74 29.32
N LYS A 243 21.18 26.44 30.24
CA LYS A 243 19.88 27.04 29.94
C LYS A 243 20.09 27.95 28.73
N THR A 244 19.80 27.46 27.54
CA THR A 244 19.61 28.33 26.41
C THR A 244 18.35 29.13 26.73
N TYR A 245 18.52 30.44 26.88
CA TYR A 245 17.38 31.35 26.87
C TYR A 245 16.77 31.21 25.48
N GLN A 246 15.76 30.36 25.36
CA GLN A 246 14.92 30.34 24.18
C GLN A 246 14.28 31.72 24.07
N TYR A 247 14.73 32.50 23.10
CA TYR A 247 13.94 33.59 22.54
C TYR A 247 12.76 32.95 21.80
N GLN A 248 11.79 32.43 22.57
CA GLN A 248 10.46 32.15 22.08
C GLN A 248 9.75 33.48 21.94
N ASP A 249 9.71 33.95 20.70
CA ASP A 249 8.46 34.23 20.02
C ASP A 249 7.49 35.15 20.79
N ARG A 250 7.62 36.45 20.53
CA ARG A 250 6.78 37.52 21.12
C ARG A 250 5.35 37.56 20.57
N GLU A 251 4.89 36.58 19.81
CA GLU A 251 3.61 36.67 19.08
C GLU A 251 2.46 35.76 19.59
N ARG A 252 2.57 35.12 20.76
CA ARG A 252 1.44 34.36 21.36
C ARG A 252 0.99 34.80 22.76
N LYS A 253 0.99 36.11 23.05
CA LYS A 253 0.38 36.67 24.28
C LYS A 253 -0.69 37.75 24.04
N LEU A 254 -1.25 37.84 22.83
CA LEU A 254 -2.42 38.67 22.54
C LEU A 254 -3.65 37.79 22.22
N GLN A 255 -4.07 36.95 23.18
CA GLN A 255 -5.46 36.54 23.36
C GLN A 255 -5.58 35.60 24.56
N ARG A 256 -5.36 36.14 25.75
CA ARG A 256 -6.16 35.74 26.90
C ARG A 256 -6.58 37.03 27.57
N PRO A 257 -7.85 37.44 27.51
CA PRO A 257 -8.29 38.50 28.37
C PRO A 257 -8.00 38.03 29.80
N SER A 258 -7.31 38.88 30.57
CA SER A 258 -7.07 38.65 31.99
C SER A 258 -8.39 38.20 32.60
N LYS A 259 -8.42 37.05 33.30
CA LYS A 259 -9.64 36.56 33.98
C LYS A 259 -10.30 37.70 34.75
N ASN A 260 -9.50 38.53 35.39
CA ASN A 260 -9.93 39.70 36.15
C ASN A 260 -10.70 40.75 35.31
N LEU A 261 -10.39 40.92 34.02
CA LEU A 261 -11.09 41.86 33.14
C LEU A 261 -12.39 41.26 32.60
N VAL A 262 -12.40 39.97 32.23
CA VAL A 262 -13.64 39.28 31.82
C VAL A 262 -14.61 39.19 33.00
N ASP A 263 -14.09 38.84 34.18
CA ASP A 263 -14.87 38.77 35.41
C ASP A 263 -15.37 40.16 35.82
N SER A 264 -14.57 41.22 35.65
CA SER A 264 -15.03 42.60 35.90
C SER A 264 -16.06 43.09 34.87
N ILE A 265 -15.92 42.73 33.58
CA ILE A 265 -16.90 43.08 32.55
C ILE A 265 -18.21 42.30 32.78
N LYS A 266 -18.12 41.05 33.23
CA LYS A 266 -19.27 40.22 33.61
C LYS A 266 -19.99 40.79 34.83
N ASP A 267 -19.24 41.24 35.84
CA ASP A 267 -19.74 41.85 37.07
C ASP A 267 -20.33 43.27 36.85
N VAL A 268 -19.91 43.98 35.79
CA VAL A 268 -20.55 45.23 35.35
C VAL A 268 -21.82 44.94 34.53
N LEU A 269 -21.80 43.92 33.67
CA LEU A 269 -22.95 43.57 32.83
C LEU A 269 -24.11 42.97 33.65
N GLU A 270 -23.82 42.15 34.66
CA GLU A 270 -24.81 41.62 35.62
C GLU A 270 -25.45 42.74 36.46
N LYS A 271 -24.69 43.79 36.80
CA LYS A 271 -25.21 44.98 37.53
C LYS A 271 -26.08 45.91 36.68
N PHE A 272 -26.00 45.81 35.36
CA PHE A 272 -26.87 46.58 34.45
C PHE A 272 -28.18 45.85 34.11
N THR A 273 -28.27 44.53 34.34
CA THR A 273 -29.45 43.72 34.02
C THR A 273 -30.41 43.51 35.19
N ASP A 274 -29.98 43.66 36.44
CA ASP A 274 -30.82 43.46 37.64
C ASP A 274 -31.55 44.74 38.10
N GLY A 275 -32.00 45.54 37.14
CA GLY A 275 -32.77 46.76 37.35
C GLY A 275 -34.28 46.58 37.34
N GLN A 276 -34.83 45.36 37.48
CA GLN A 276 -36.28 45.16 37.61
C GLN A 276 -36.65 44.01 38.57
N ASN A 277 -37.54 44.34 39.51
CA ASN A 277 -38.44 43.49 40.29
C ASN A 277 -37.89 42.80 41.56
N SER A 278 -37.99 43.56 42.66
CA SER A 278 -38.72 43.25 43.91
C SER A 278 -38.85 41.81 44.42
N GLU A 279 -38.57 41.73 45.74
CA GLU A 279 -39.17 40.88 46.78
C GLU A 279 -38.46 39.58 47.22
N ASP A 280 -37.77 39.77 48.35
CA ASP A 280 -37.94 39.02 49.60
C ASP A 280 -36.92 37.92 49.96
N SER A 281 -36.52 38.02 51.23
CA SER A 281 -36.00 37.00 52.12
C SER A 281 -34.59 36.40 51.91
N THR A 282 -33.69 36.91 52.77
CA THR A 282 -32.82 36.17 53.71
C THR A 282 -31.31 36.40 53.62
N THR A 283 -30.82 37.16 54.62
CA THR A 283 -29.52 37.04 55.31
C THR A 283 -28.22 37.29 54.53
N ASN A 284 -27.65 38.51 54.62
CA ASN A 284 -26.32 38.70 55.23
C ASN A 284 -26.02 40.20 55.51
N ARG A 285 -26.28 40.67 56.73
CA ARG A 285 -25.90 42.02 57.19
C ARG A 285 -24.40 42.06 57.50
N ARG A 286 -23.60 42.84 56.75
CA ARG A 286 -22.29 43.28 57.25
C ARG A 286 -22.52 44.27 58.38
N ARG A 287 -22.20 43.85 59.62
CA ARG A 287 -22.41 44.68 60.82
C ARG A 287 -21.41 45.85 60.84
N PRO A 288 -21.85 47.06 61.21
CA PRO A 288 -20.97 48.22 61.33
C PRO A 288 -19.95 48.02 62.46
N ILE A 289 -18.71 48.48 62.21
CA ILE A 289 -17.58 48.39 63.15
C ILE A 289 -17.91 49.22 64.40
N ARG A 290 -17.98 48.54 65.56
CA ARG A 290 -18.17 49.13 66.90
C ARG A 290 -16.87 49.13 67.68
N CYS A 291 -16.64 50.20 68.43
CA CYS A 291 -15.52 50.30 69.34
C CYS A 291 -15.69 49.36 70.54
N TRP A 292 -14.66 48.58 70.87
CA TRP A 292 -14.70 47.60 71.96
C TRP A 292 -14.53 48.23 73.35
N THR A 293 -14.24 49.53 73.43
CA THR A 293 -14.12 50.28 74.70
C THR A 293 -15.40 51.05 75.03
N CYS A 294 -16.02 51.73 74.05
CA CYS A 294 -17.18 52.59 74.29
C CYS A 294 -18.47 52.14 73.59
N GLY A 295 -18.41 51.09 72.74
CA GLY A 295 -19.58 50.53 72.04
C GLY A 295 -20.10 51.34 70.85
N VAL A 296 -19.58 52.56 70.62
CA VAL A 296 -20.01 53.46 69.55
C VAL A 296 -19.49 52.97 68.19
N GLU A 297 -20.32 53.10 67.15
CA GLU A 297 -19.97 52.76 65.76
C GLU A 297 -19.06 53.81 65.12
N GLY A 298 -18.20 53.39 64.18
CA GLY A 298 -17.38 54.28 63.35
C GLY A 298 -15.89 54.36 63.70
N HIS A 299 -15.46 53.75 64.80
CA HIS A 299 -14.04 53.62 65.15
C HIS A 299 -13.76 52.33 65.93
N VAL A 300 -12.50 51.92 65.96
CA VAL A 300 -12.01 50.75 66.72
C VAL A 300 -11.32 51.21 68.01
N ARG A 301 -11.07 50.28 68.95
CA ARG A 301 -10.48 50.55 70.28
C ARG A 301 -9.23 51.44 70.26
N SER A 302 -8.38 51.32 69.23
CA SER A 302 -7.14 52.10 69.11
C SER A 302 -7.34 53.58 68.77
N ARG A 303 -8.55 53.99 68.37
CA ARG A 303 -8.91 55.39 68.05
C ARG A 303 -10.05 55.91 68.92
N CYS A 304 -10.25 55.30 70.09
CA CYS A 304 -11.30 55.69 71.02
C CYS A 304 -10.90 56.99 71.75
N PRO A 305 -11.73 58.04 71.72
CA PRO A 305 -11.44 59.30 72.42
C PRO A 305 -11.67 59.23 73.95
N GLN A 306 -12.15 58.09 74.47
CA GLN A 306 -12.38 57.86 75.91
C GLN A 306 -11.24 57.03 76.53
N PRO A 307 -10.78 57.32 77.77
CA PRO A 307 -9.70 56.60 78.42
C PRO A 307 -10.09 55.14 78.75
N PRO A 308 -9.13 54.19 78.81
CA PRO A 308 -9.43 52.78 78.99
C PRO A 308 -9.97 52.51 80.41
N THR A 309 -11.18 51.99 80.53
CA THR A 309 -11.71 51.51 81.82
C THR A 309 -11.17 50.10 82.10
N GLU A 310 -10.54 49.93 83.26
CA GLU A 310 -10.03 48.66 83.78
C GLU A 310 -11.18 47.68 84.04
N GLN A 311 -11.45 46.75 83.11
CA GLN A 311 -12.10 45.46 83.40
C GLN A 311 -12.16 44.60 82.13
N ASN A 312 -11.11 43.83 81.88
CA ASN A 312 -11.19 42.40 81.50
C ASN A 312 -9.78 41.86 81.24
N GLN A 313 -9.21 41.24 82.28
CA GLN A 313 -8.09 40.31 82.17
C GLN A 313 -8.64 38.88 82.08
N GLY A 314 -7.99 38.03 81.30
CA GLY A 314 -8.19 36.58 81.24
C GLY A 314 -8.96 36.15 79.98
N ASN A 315 -8.48 35.24 79.13
CA ASN A 315 -7.51 34.17 79.35
C ASN A 315 -6.82 33.78 78.03
N ALA A 316 -5.55 33.43 78.16
CA ALA A 316 -4.75 32.81 77.11
C ALA A 316 -5.02 31.29 77.03
N ASN A 317 -5.18 30.79 75.81
CA ASN A 317 -4.58 29.56 75.29
C ASN A 317 -4.69 29.57 73.77
#